data_AF-A0AAW9V4S8-F1
#
_entry.id   AF-A0AAW9V4S8-F1
#
_cell.length_a   1.000
_cell.length_b   1.000
_cell.length_c   1.000
_cell.angle_alpha   90.00
_cell.angle_beta   90.00
_cell.angle_gamma   90.00
#
_symmetry.space_group_name_H-M   'P 1'
#
loop_
_entity.id
_entity.type
_entity.pdbx_description
1 polymer ?
#
loop_
_entity_poly.entity_id
_entity_poly.type
_entity_poly.pdbx_seq_one_letter_code
_entity_poly.pdbx_strand_id
1 'polypeptide(L)' 'LEAMGYSLILGGALGNVADRVLRGQVVDFLDFHWRLAHWPAFNLADVAITIGALCLFLTVVPKSSKGTEAEVSG' A
#
# COMPACT_ATOMS: atom_id res chain seq x y z
N LEU A 1 1.69 -12.89 -1.05
CA LEU A 1 1.38 -11.46 -1.27
C LEU A 1 -0.12 -11.20 -1.31
N GLU A 2 -0.92 -12.04 -1.97
CA GLU A 2 -2.38 -11.82 -2.07
C GLU A 2 -3.09 -11.71 -0.72
N ALA A 3 -2.98 -12.73 0.15
CA ALA A 3 -3.61 -12.70 1.48
C ALA A 3 -3.15 -11.50 2.32
N MET A 4 -1.87 -11.13 2.24
CA MET A 4 -1.34 -9.93 2.89
C MET A 4 -1.95 -8.66 2.29
N GLY A 5 -2.06 -8.57 0.97
CA GLY A 5 -2.65 -7.44 0.27
C GLY A 5 -4.11 -7.21 0.68
N TYR A 6 -4.92 -8.28 0.69
CA TYR A 6 -6.30 -8.22 1.16
C TYR A 6 -6.40 -7.84 2.64
N SER A 7 -5.53 -8.40 3.50
CA SER A 7 -5.54 -8.10 4.94
C SER A 7 -5.18 -6.63 5.22
N LEU A 8 -4.21 -6.08 4.49
CA LEU A 8 -3.78 -4.69 4.62
C LEU A 8 -4.86 -3.71 4.14
N ILE A 9 -5.48 -3.98 2.98
CA ILE A 9 -6.58 -3.16 2.46
C ILE A 9 -7.76 -3.18 3.42
N LEU A 10 -8.17 -4.38 3.87
CA LEU A 10 -9.31 -4.53 4.77
C LEU A 10 -9.02 -3.85 6.12
N GLY A 11 -7.84 -4.06 6.69
CA GLY A 11 -7.44 -3.43 7.94
C GLY A 11 -7.42 -1.90 7.87
N GLY A 12 -6.83 -1.33 6.80
CA GLY A 12 -6.84 0.12 6.60
C GLY A 12 -8.24 0.68 6.39
N ALA A 13 -9.06 0.03 5.56
CA ALA A 13 -10.45 0.44 5.33
C ALA A 13 -11.26 0.43 6.64
N LEU A 14 -11.13 -0.63 7.45
CA LEU A 14 -11.78 -0.72 8.75
C LEU A 14 -11.29 0.35 9.73
N GLY A 15 -10.00 0.67 9.74
CA GLY A 15 -9.46 1.76 10.56
C GLY A 15 -10.08 3.12 10.23
N ASN A 16 -10.15 3.45 8.93
CA ASN A 16 -10.77 4.68 8.45
C ASN A 16 -12.29 4.72 8.67
N VAL A 17 -12.98 3.57 8.67
CA VAL A 17 -14.40 3.50 9.05
C VAL A 17 -14.58 3.67 10.55
N ALA A 18 -13.76 3.03 11.37
CA ALA A 18 -13.80 3.17 12.83
C ALA A 18 -13.59 4.63 13.25
N ASP A 19 -12.65 5.33 12.62
CA ASP A 19 -12.47 6.77 12.86
C ASP A 19 -13.71 7.57 12.53
N ARG A 20 -14.36 7.33 11.38
CA ARG A 20 -15.60 8.01 11.03
C ARG A 20 -16.73 7.72 12.02
N VAL A 21 -16.84 6.50 12.51
CA VAL A 21 -17.86 6.11 13.50
C VAL A 21 -17.61 6.77 14.86
N LEU A 22 -16.35 6.80 15.30
CA LEU A 22 -16.00 7.29 16.64
C LEU A 22 -15.82 8.81 16.71
N ARG A 23 -15.35 9.44 15.63
CA ARG A 23 -14.94 10.85 15.58
C ARG A 23 -15.72 11.69 14.56
N GLY A 24 -16.56 11.06 13.72
CA GLY A 24 -17.30 11.73 12.65
C GLY A 24 -16.48 12.06 11.40
N GLN A 25 -15.16 11.82 11.42
CA GLN A 25 -14.25 12.10 10.31
C GLN A 25 -13.01 11.20 10.40
N VAL A 26 -12.25 11.12 9.31
CA VAL A 26 -10.93 10.50 9.32
C VAL A 26 -9.91 11.51 9.83
N VAL A 27 -9.02 11.07 10.72
CA VAL A 27 -7.97 11.94 11.24
C VAL A 27 -6.69 11.69 10.45
N ASP A 28 -6.33 12.68 9.64
CA ASP A 28 -5.06 12.71 8.91
C ASP A 28 -4.00 13.38 9.77
N PHE A 29 -2.88 12.68 10.00
CA PHE A 29 -1.82 13.15 10.90
C PHE A 29 -0.43 13.18 10.25
N LEU A 30 -0.28 12.60 9.05
CA LEU A 30 0.93 12.68 8.25
C LEU A 30 0.73 13.75 7.18
N ASP A 31 1.41 14.88 7.33
CA ASP A 31 1.45 15.95 6.33
C ASP A 31 2.90 16.15 5.86
N PHE A 32 3.12 16.03 4.55
CA PHE A 32 4.43 16.18 3.94
C PHE A 32 4.41 17.35 2.97
N HIS A 33 5.39 18.25 3.12
CA HIS A 33 5.48 19.42 2.27
C HIS A 33 6.93 19.71 1.88
N TRP A 34 7.10 20.27 0.68
CA TRP A 34 8.38 20.75 0.19
C TRP A 34 8.21 22.14 -0.44
N ARG A 35 8.75 23.16 0.23
CA ARG A 35 8.59 24.58 -0.14
C ARG A 35 7.11 24.96 -0.25
N LEU A 36 6.62 25.17 -1.47
CA LEU A 36 5.23 25.54 -1.77
C LEU A 36 4.38 24.33 -2.19
N ALA A 37 5.00 23.17 -2.41
CA ALA A 37 4.30 21.94 -2.76
C ALA A 37 3.87 21.24 -1.47
N HIS A 38 2.57 20.95 -1.36
CA HIS A 38 1.99 20.16 -0.29
C HIS A 38 1.50 18.84 -0.86
N TRP A 39 1.99 17.74 -0.28
CA TRP A 39 1.36 16.45 -0.49
C TRP A 39 0.09 16.40 0.37
N PRO A 40 -1.03 15.83 -0.13
CA PRO A 40 -2.23 15.70 0.68
C PRO A 40 -1.95 14.97 1.99
N ALA A 41 -2.44 15.48 3.11
CA ALA A 41 -2.30 14.78 4.38
C ALA A 41 -2.96 13.39 4.32
N PHE A 42 -2.39 12.43 5.04
CA PHE A 42 -2.88 11.06 5.09
C PHE A 42 -2.62 10.43 6.46
N ASN A 43 -3.08 9.20 6.64
CA ASN A 43 -2.87 8.45 7.88
C ASN A 43 -2.31 7.04 7.64
N LEU A 44 -2.14 6.29 8.73
CA LEU A 44 -1.61 4.92 8.66
C LEU A 44 -2.55 3.95 7.91
N ALA A 45 -3.87 4.18 7.96
CA ALA A 45 -4.83 3.37 7.21
C ALA A 45 -4.65 3.54 5.70
N ASP A 46 -4.39 4.75 5.22
CA ASP A 46 -4.10 5.01 3.80
C ASP A 46 -2.79 4.36 3.35
N VAL A 47 -1.77 4.38 4.21
CA VAL A 47 -0.50 3.66 3.97
C VAL A 47 -0.75 2.15 3.86
N ALA A 48 -1.53 1.57 4.77
CA ALA A 48 -1.87 0.15 4.73
C ALA A 48 -2.61 -0.22 3.44
N ILE A 49 -3.61 0.58 3.03
CA ILE A 49 -4.33 0.38 1.78
C ILE A 49 -3.38 0.46 0.58
N THR A 50 -2.49 1.45 0.55
CA THR A 50 -1.54 1.66 -0.55
C THR A 50 -0.55 0.49 -0.67
N ILE A 51 0.02 0.02 0.44
CA ILE A 51 0.93 -1.13 0.46
C ILE A 51 0.18 -2.41 0.07
N GLY A 52 -1.06 -2.57 0.55
CA GLY A 52 -1.89 -3.72 0.20
C GLY A 52 -2.23 -3.76 -1.28
N ALA A 53 -2.59 -2.62 -1.88
CA ALA A 53 -2.81 -2.48 -3.31
C ALA A 53 -1.54 -2.77 -4.11
N LEU A 54 -0.36 -2.30 -3.66
CA LEU A 54 0.93 -2.62 -4.27
C LEU A 54 1.22 -4.13 -4.20
N CYS A 55 0.91 -4.78 -3.08
CA CYS A 55 1.08 -6.23 -2.92
C CYS A 55 0.21 -7.02 -3.92
N LEU A 56 -1.03 -6.60 -4.15
CA LEU A 56 -1.92 -7.21 -5.15
C LEU A 56 -1.49 -6.88 -6.58
N PHE A 57 -1.01 -5.66 -6.83
CA PHE A 57 -0.48 -5.30 -8.14
C PHE A 57 0.70 -6.20 -8.52
N LEU A 58 1.64 -6.43 -7.60
CA LEU A 58 2.80 -7.29 -7.81
C LEU A 58 2.46 -8.78 -7.99
N THR A 59 1.26 -9.23 -7.61
CA THR A 59 0.83 -10.62 -7.88
C THR A 59 0.28 -10.80 -9.29
N VAL A 60 -0.25 -9.74 -9.90
CA VAL A 60 -0.83 -9.76 -11.24
C VAL A 60 0.20 -9.47 -12.33
N VAL A 61 1.27 -8.72 -12.03
CA VAL A 61 2.33 -8.42 -13.01
C VAL A 61 3.08 -9.70 -13.39
N PRO A 62 3.09 -10.09 -14.69
CA PRO A 62 3.81 -11.27 -15.14
C PRO A 62 5.30 -11.19 -14.77
N LYS A 63 5.83 -12.22 -14.12
CA LYS A 63 7.28 -12.33 -13.92
C LYS A 63 7.93 -12.52 -15.28
N SER A 64 8.67 -11.52 -15.75
CA SER A 64 9.59 -11.70 -16.87
C SER A 64 10.63 -12.74 -16.44
N SER A 65 10.59 -13.92 -17.06
CA SER A 65 11.61 -14.95 -16.92
C SER A 65 12.99 -14.32 -17.18
N LYS A 66 13.83 -14.23 -16.14
CA LYS A 66 15.26 -14.05 -16.37
C LYS A 66 15.79 -15.42 -16.75
N GLY A 67 16.24 -15.55 -18.00
CA GLY A 67 16.86 -16.75 -18.53
C GLY A 67 17.98 -17.24 -17.61
N THR A 68 17.84 -18.47 -17.16
CA THR A 68 18.92 -19.28 -16.58
C THR A 68 19.83 -19.71 -17.73
N GLU A 69 20.78 -18.88 -18.12
CA GLU A 69 21.82 -19.21 -19.10
C GLU A 69 23.13 -18.50 -18.72
N ALA A 70 23.70 -18.90 -17.58
CA ALA A 70 25.10 -18.60 -17.24
C ALA A 70 25.61 -19.53 -16.14
N GLU A 71 25.32 -20.84 -16.21
CA GLU A 71 26.01 -21.81 -15.35
C GLU A 71 26.01 -23.23 -15.93
N VAL A 72 26.42 -23.40 -17.19
CA VAL A 72 27.05 -24.66 -17.62
C VAL A 72 28.10 -24.33 -18.69
N SER A 73 29.26 -23.85 -18.21
CA SER A 73 30.53 -24.16 -18.89
C SER A 73 30.92 -25.56 -18.44
N GLY A 74 30.81 -26.52 -19.35
CA GLY A 74 31.35 -27.87 -19.26
C GLY A 74 31.73 -28.31 -20.65
#